data_AF-A0A8J6NLY9-F1
#
_entry.id   AF-A0A8J6NLY9-F1
#
_cell.length_a   1.000
_cell.length_b   1.000
_cell.length_c   1.000
_cell.angle_alpha   90.00
_cell.angle_beta   90.00
_cell.angle_gamma   90.00
#
_symmetry.space_group_name_H-M   'P 1'
#
loop_
_entity.id
_entity.type
_entity.pdbx_description
1 polymer ?
#
loop_
_entity_poly.entity_id
_entity_poly.type
_entity_poly.pdbx_seq_one_letter_code
_entity_poly.pdbx_strand_id
1 'polypeptide(L)'
;MDMDILSKRIKRAVESVLDNEALAGGLDESAGYILQQWGIKNVTRIAAETETLSDDQAEEAMYPHLKASRRLMRAIRVWVQHEKDVPTDERERLWGKIEKRAKVLYGEDLILPSPGKFSGDTQAEFIKNLLEWLDNNRML
;
A
#
# COMPACT_ATOMS: atom_id res chain seq x y z
N MET A 1 5.86 -15.43 28.10
CA MET A 1 4.80 -15.96 27.21
C MET A 1 5.35 -15.88 25.81
N ASP A 2 5.61 -17.03 25.17
CA ASP A 2 6.06 -17.04 23.78
C ASP A 2 4.94 -16.51 22.90
N MET A 3 5.26 -15.59 21.99
CA MET A 3 4.32 -15.18 20.94
C MET A 3 3.97 -16.40 20.08
N ASP A 4 2.70 -16.53 19.75
CA ASP A 4 2.24 -17.49 18.74
C ASP A 4 2.83 -17.16 17.36
N ILE A 5 2.72 -18.13 16.45
CA ILE A 5 3.33 -18.06 15.12
C ILE A 5 2.75 -16.90 14.29
N LEU A 6 1.44 -16.69 14.35
CA LEU A 6 0.78 -15.60 13.61
C LEU A 6 1.27 -14.24 14.12
N SER A 7 1.34 -14.04 15.43
CA SER A 7 1.89 -12.83 16.05
C SER A 7 3.33 -12.54 15.60
N LYS A 8 4.18 -13.58 15.48
CA LYS A 8 5.55 -13.44 14.95
C LYS A 8 5.56 -13.00 13.47
N ARG A 9 4.67 -13.57 12.63
CA ARG A 9 4.55 -13.21 11.21
C ARG A 9 4.09 -11.77 11.04
N ILE A 10 3.05 -11.36 11.78
CA ILE A 10 2.55 -9.98 11.79
C ILE A 10 3.68 -9.03 12.18
N LYS A 11 4.38 -9.31 13.28
CA LYS A 11 5.50 -8.47 13.75
C LYS A 11 6.55 -8.26 12.67
N ARG A 12 7.06 -9.34 12.05
CA ARG A 12 8.08 -9.24 10.99
C ARG A 12 7.58 -8.45 9.78
N ALA A 13 6.32 -8.65 9.38
CA ALA A 13 5.73 -7.95 8.25
C ALA A 13 5.61 -6.43 8.53
N VAL A 14 5.19 -6.06 9.74
CA VAL A 14 5.10 -4.68 10.22
C VAL A 14 6.47 -4.03 10.32
N GLU A 15 7.46 -4.69 10.92
CA GLU A 15 8.85 -4.21 10.99
C GLU A 15 9.39 -3.89 9.59
N SER A 16 9.12 -4.75 8.59
CA SER A 16 9.54 -4.50 7.20
C SER A 16 8.96 -3.24 6.56
N VAL A 17 7.82 -2.75 7.05
CA VAL A 17 7.18 -1.51 6.60
C VAL A 17 7.76 -0.32 7.38
N LEU A 18 7.92 -0.47 8.70
CA LEU A 18 8.44 0.59 9.58
C LEU A 18 9.91 0.91 9.30
N ASP A 19 10.75 -0.10 9.09
CA ASP A 19 12.18 0.06 8.86
C ASP A 19 12.51 0.64 7.47
N ASN A 20 11.50 0.81 6.61
CA ASN A 20 11.67 1.32 5.26
C ASN A 20 11.16 2.74 5.16
N GLU A 21 11.90 3.68 5.73
CA GLU A 21 11.60 5.13 5.70
C GLU A 21 11.35 5.64 4.27
N ALA A 22 12.01 5.05 3.28
CA ALA A 22 11.79 5.39 1.88
C ALA A 22 10.35 5.11 1.40
N LEU A 23 9.51 4.35 2.12
CA LEU A 23 8.11 4.15 1.74
C LEU A 23 7.25 5.41 1.89
N ALA A 24 7.58 6.28 2.85
CA ALA A 24 6.85 7.50 3.17
C ALA A 24 7.70 8.79 3.07
N GLY A 25 9.02 8.67 2.88
CA GLY A 25 9.95 9.80 2.88
C GLY A 25 9.61 10.89 1.86
N GLY A 26 9.65 12.15 2.33
CA GLY A 26 9.37 13.36 1.55
C GLY A 26 7.89 13.62 1.28
N LEU A 27 6.99 12.93 1.98
CA LEU A 27 5.62 13.37 2.19
C LEU A 27 5.57 14.29 3.41
N ASP A 28 4.51 15.09 3.54
CA ASP A 28 4.21 15.73 4.82
C ASP A 28 3.95 14.67 5.92
N GLU A 29 4.09 15.07 7.18
CA GLU A 29 4.01 14.15 8.33
C GLU A 29 2.68 13.39 8.38
N SER A 30 1.56 14.07 8.07
CA SER A 30 0.23 13.47 8.10
C SER A 30 0.05 12.47 6.96
N ALA A 31 0.49 12.81 5.76
CA ALA A 31 0.47 11.94 4.58
C ALA A 31 1.35 10.70 4.76
N GLY A 32 2.57 10.89 5.29
CA GLY A 32 3.49 9.81 5.61
C GLY A 32 2.90 8.86 6.65
N TYR A 33 2.31 9.40 7.72
CA TYR A 33 1.63 8.62 8.76
C TYR A 33 0.47 7.80 8.18
N ILE A 34 -0.45 8.41 7.42
CA ILE A 34 -1.60 7.71 6.83
C ILE A 34 -1.14 6.56 5.92
N LEU A 35 -0.16 6.82 5.05
CA LEU A 35 0.36 5.80 4.14
C LEU A 35 1.01 4.64 4.92
N GLN A 36 1.76 4.95 5.97
CA GLN A 36 2.40 3.94 6.82
C GLN A 36 1.37 3.11 7.60
N GLN A 37 0.35 3.74 8.19
CA GLN A 37 -0.74 3.04 8.88
C GLN A 37 -1.51 2.11 7.94
N TRP A 38 -1.76 2.54 6.71
CA TRP A 38 -2.33 1.64 5.70
C TRP A 38 -1.40 0.48 5.37
N GLY A 39 -0.09 0.73 5.22
CA GLY A 39 0.91 -0.30 4.99
C GLY A 39 0.88 -1.37 6.09
N ILE A 40 0.87 -0.94 7.36
CA ILE A 40 0.77 -1.80 8.55
C ILE A 40 -0.52 -2.61 8.52
N LYS A 41 -1.69 -1.96 8.38
CA LYS A 41 -3.00 -2.63 8.28
C LYS A 41 -2.99 -3.69 7.19
N ASN A 42 -2.45 -3.37 6.02
CA ASN A 42 -2.44 -4.25 4.87
C ASN A 42 -1.53 -5.48 5.08
N VAL A 43 -0.32 -5.30 5.61
CA VAL A 43 0.61 -6.43 5.85
C VAL A 43 0.17 -7.31 7.01
N THR A 44 -0.46 -6.74 8.04
CA THR A 44 -1.08 -7.51 9.13
C THR A 44 -2.18 -8.43 8.60
N ARG A 45 -3.05 -7.90 7.73
CA ARG A 45 -4.11 -8.68 7.08
C ARG A 45 -3.54 -9.80 6.21
N ILE A 46 -2.52 -9.52 5.39
CA ILE A 46 -1.82 -10.53 4.57
C ILE A 46 -1.25 -11.66 5.45
N ALA A 47 -0.68 -11.33 6.61
CA ALA A 47 -0.19 -12.35 7.53
C ALA A 47 -1.33 -13.18 8.14
N ALA A 48 -2.44 -12.54 8.54
CA ALA A 48 -3.62 -13.21 9.08
C ALA A 48 -4.27 -14.20 8.10
N GLU A 49 -4.26 -13.90 6.79
CA GLU A 49 -4.75 -14.81 5.74
C GLU A 49 -3.95 -16.12 5.63
N THR A 50 -2.81 -16.23 6.31
CA THR A 50 -1.94 -17.42 6.31
C THR A 50 -1.97 -18.21 7.63
N GLU A 51 -2.90 -17.92 8.54
CA GLU A 51 -2.95 -18.53 9.89
C GLU A 51 -2.92 -20.07 9.84
N THR A 52 -3.57 -20.68 8.84
CA THR A 52 -3.67 -22.13 8.71
C THR A 52 -2.49 -22.77 7.98
N LEU A 53 -1.51 -21.99 7.52
CA LEU A 53 -0.36 -22.47 6.74
C LEU A 53 0.86 -22.73 7.64
N SER A 54 1.71 -23.68 7.23
CA SER A 54 3.06 -23.81 7.82
C SER A 54 3.88 -22.54 7.59
N ASP A 55 4.99 -22.37 8.32
CA ASP A 55 5.84 -21.17 8.17
C ASP A 55 6.35 -20.98 6.74
N ASP A 56 6.84 -22.04 6.10
CA ASP A 56 7.37 -21.98 4.73
C ASP A 56 6.26 -21.65 3.72
N GLN A 57 5.08 -22.28 3.86
CA GLN A 57 3.93 -22.03 2.99
C GLN A 57 3.39 -20.61 3.17
N ALA A 58 3.35 -20.12 4.41
CA ALA A 58 2.94 -18.76 4.72
C ALA A 58 3.91 -17.74 4.11
N GLU A 59 5.22 -17.96 4.23
CA GLU A 59 6.20 -17.05 3.65
C GLU A 59 6.09 -16.98 2.11
N GLU A 60 5.96 -18.14 1.46
CA GLU A 60 5.75 -18.24 0.02
C GLU A 60 4.46 -17.53 -0.43
N ALA A 61 3.36 -17.74 0.29
CA ALA A 61 2.08 -17.11 0.02
C ALA A 61 2.11 -15.58 0.27
N MET A 62 2.73 -15.13 1.36
CA MET A 62 2.77 -13.71 1.75
C MET A 62 3.67 -12.88 0.83
N TYR A 63 4.80 -13.43 0.39
CA TYR A 63 5.84 -12.70 -0.35
C TYR A 63 5.32 -11.85 -1.53
N PRO A 64 4.54 -12.37 -2.48
CA PRO A 64 4.03 -11.58 -3.60
C PRO A 64 3.17 -10.40 -3.14
N HIS A 65 2.30 -10.59 -2.14
CA HIS A 65 1.41 -9.55 -1.63
C HIS A 65 2.16 -8.49 -0.82
N LEU A 66 3.12 -8.88 0.03
CA LEU A 66 3.97 -7.93 0.75
C LEU A 66 4.80 -7.08 -0.21
N LYS A 67 5.33 -7.70 -1.28
CA LYS A 67 6.06 -6.99 -2.33
C LYS A 67 5.17 -6.03 -3.10
N ALA A 68 3.93 -6.42 -3.41
CA ALA A 68 2.96 -5.56 -4.06
C ALA A 68 2.55 -4.38 -3.17
N SER A 69 2.31 -4.61 -1.88
CA SER A 69 2.02 -3.58 -0.88
C SER A 69 3.11 -2.51 -0.84
N ARG A 70 4.38 -2.91 -0.65
CA ARG A 70 5.51 -1.96 -0.66
C ARG A 70 5.64 -1.19 -1.98
N ARG A 71 5.39 -1.86 -3.12
CA ARG A 71 5.44 -1.22 -4.45
C ARG A 71 4.29 -0.22 -4.64
N LEU A 72 3.11 -0.50 -4.10
CA LEU A 72 1.98 0.42 -4.13
C LEU A 72 2.27 1.66 -3.27
N MET A 73 2.77 1.48 -2.05
CA MET A 73 3.16 2.62 -1.18
C MET A 73 4.14 3.55 -1.90
N ARG A 74 5.20 2.99 -2.49
CA ARG A 74 6.19 3.78 -3.25
C ARG A 74 5.56 4.48 -4.45
N ALA A 75 4.64 3.84 -5.17
CA ALA A 75 3.99 4.44 -6.32
C ALA A 75 3.10 5.63 -5.91
N ILE A 76 2.33 5.47 -4.82
CA ILE A 76 1.51 6.55 -4.24
C ILE A 76 2.39 7.72 -3.81
N ARG A 77 3.44 7.44 -3.02
CA ARG A 77 4.41 8.44 -2.56
C ARG A 77 5.03 9.22 -3.73
N VAL A 78 5.54 8.52 -4.74
CA VAL A 78 6.15 9.13 -5.94
C VAL A 78 5.14 9.97 -6.71
N TRP A 79 3.91 9.50 -6.86
CA TRP A 79 2.87 10.29 -7.54
C TRP A 79 2.59 11.59 -6.78
N VAL A 80 2.33 11.51 -5.48
CA VAL A 80 2.02 12.67 -4.63
C VAL A 80 3.16 13.69 -4.60
N GLN A 81 4.41 13.23 -4.63
CA GLN A 81 5.60 14.10 -4.65
C GLN A 81 5.79 14.87 -5.95
N HIS A 82 5.24 14.40 -7.06
CA HIS A 82 5.60 14.88 -8.39
C HIS A 82 4.41 15.37 -9.23
N GLU A 83 3.16 15.10 -8.83
CA GLU A 83 1.99 15.35 -9.68
C GLU A 83 1.86 16.81 -10.17
N LYS A 84 2.30 17.77 -9.36
CA LYS A 84 2.26 19.21 -9.71
C LYS A 84 3.44 19.68 -10.57
N ASP A 85 4.54 18.92 -10.56
CA ASP A 85 5.83 19.35 -11.12
C ASP A 85 6.17 18.64 -12.44
N VAL A 86 5.40 17.62 -12.81
CA VAL A 86 5.63 16.84 -14.03
C VAL A 86 4.58 17.14 -15.11
N PRO A 87 4.95 17.03 -16.40
CA PRO A 87 4.01 17.09 -17.51
C PRO A 87 2.86 16.08 -17.40
N THR A 88 1.75 16.36 -18.10
CA THR A 88 0.53 15.53 -18.03
C THR A 88 0.77 14.07 -18.38
N ASP A 89 1.57 13.77 -19.40
CA ASP A 89 1.90 12.41 -19.83
C ASP A 89 2.70 11.63 -18.76
N GLU A 90 3.67 12.29 -18.11
CA GLU A 90 4.40 11.67 -17.00
C GLU A 90 3.50 11.46 -15.78
N ARG A 91 2.59 12.40 -15.47
CA ARG A 91 1.61 12.25 -14.40
C ARG A 91 0.67 11.07 -14.64
N GLU A 92 0.19 10.91 -15.87
CA GLU A 92 -0.62 9.75 -16.29
C GLU A 92 0.18 8.44 -16.16
N ARG A 93 1.46 8.45 -16.55
CA ARG A 93 2.34 7.29 -16.39
C ARG A 93 2.54 6.91 -14.92
N LEU A 94 2.72 7.89 -14.03
CA LEU A 94 2.82 7.66 -12.59
C LEU A 94 1.50 7.11 -12.04
N TRP A 95 0.36 7.61 -12.48
CA TRP A 95 -0.96 7.12 -12.08
C TRP A 95 -1.18 5.66 -12.52
N GLY A 96 -0.83 5.33 -13.77
CA GLY A 96 -0.89 3.95 -14.27
C GLY A 96 0.01 2.98 -13.50
N LYS A 97 1.11 3.46 -12.90
CA LYS A 97 1.91 2.62 -11.97
C LYS A 97 1.13 2.29 -10.70
N ILE A 98 0.36 3.23 -10.15
CA ILE A 98 -0.49 2.98 -8.97
C ILE A 98 -1.52 1.91 -9.32
N GLU A 99 -2.25 2.07 -10.43
CA GLU A 99 -3.27 1.09 -10.85
C GLU A 99 -2.66 -0.30 -11.02
N LYS A 100 -1.54 -0.41 -11.75
CA LYS A 100 -0.86 -1.68 -11.97
C LYS A 100 -0.43 -2.36 -10.68
N ARG A 101 -0.04 -1.60 -9.63
CA ARG A 101 0.32 -2.19 -8.33
C ARG A 101 -0.91 -2.54 -7.50
N ALA A 102 -1.97 -1.75 -7.59
CA ALA A 102 -3.23 -1.99 -6.91
C ALA A 102 -3.91 -3.26 -7.44
N LYS A 103 -3.89 -3.52 -8.74
CA LYS A 103 -4.43 -4.76 -9.35
C LYS A 103 -3.93 -6.05 -8.68
N VAL A 104 -2.64 -6.09 -8.32
CA VAL A 104 -2.04 -7.25 -7.64
C VAL A 104 -2.63 -7.50 -6.24
N LEU A 105 -3.16 -6.47 -5.58
CA LEU A 105 -3.69 -6.54 -4.21
C LEU A 105 -5.22 -6.61 -4.17
N TYR A 106 -5.90 -6.03 -5.16
CA TYR A 106 -7.34 -5.82 -5.16
C TYR A 106 -8.07 -6.50 -6.32
N GLY A 107 -7.35 -7.16 -7.23
CA GLY A 107 -7.89 -7.90 -8.38
C GLY A 107 -7.52 -7.25 -9.72
N GLU A 108 -7.31 -8.08 -10.75
CA GLU A 108 -6.89 -7.63 -12.09
C GLU A 108 -7.93 -6.74 -12.78
N ASP A 109 -9.21 -6.88 -12.41
CA ASP A 109 -10.33 -6.09 -12.94
C ASP A 109 -10.46 -4.69 -12.31
N LEU A 110 -9.63 -4.36 -11.32
CA LEU A 110 -9.63 -3.04 -10.69
C LEU A 110 -9.27 -1.96 -11.70
N ILE A 111 -10.16 -0.99 -11.94
CA ILE A 111 -9.87 0.18 -12.77
C ILE A 111 -9.85 1.42 -11.87
N LEU A 112 -8.72 2.13 -11.82
CA LEU A 112 -8.65 3.34 -11.02
C LEU A 112 -9.37 4.49 -11.73
N PRO A 113 -10.27 5.20 -11.03
CA PRO A 113 -10.77 6.50 -11.49
C PRO A 113 -9.63 7.49 -11.74
N SER A 114 -9.93 8.58 -12.44
CA SER A 114 -8.96 9.68 -12.59
C SER A 114 -8.52 10.20 -11.22
N PRO A 115 -7.26 10.68 -11.08
CA PRO A 115 -6.74 11.14 -9.79
C PRO A 115 -7.57 12.28 -9.20
N GLY A 116 -8.24 13.09 -10.04
CA GLY A 116 -9.12 14.17 -9.60
C GLY A 116 -10.29 13.70 -8.71
N LYS A 117 -10.71 12.43 -8.79
CA LYS A 117 -11.73 11.85 -7.90
C LYS A 117 -11.27 11.77 -6.44
N PHE A 118 -9.96 11.70 -6.23
CA PHE A 118 -9.35 11.56 -4.91
C PHE A 118 -8.76 12.89 -4.42
N SER A 119 -9.04 13.99 -5.11
CA SER A 119 -8.51 15.30 -4.74
C SER A 119 -8.85 15.67 -3.30
N GLY A 120 -7.97 16.47 -2.70
CA GLY A 120 -8.06 17.03 -1.36
C GLY A 120 -7.20 18.28 -1.30
N ASP A 121 -7.31 19.04 -0.22
CA ASP A 121 -6.52 20.26 -0.01
C ASP A 121 -5.08 19.92 0.41
N THR A 122 -4.86 18.70 0.92
CA THR A 122 -3.57 18.20 1.41
C THR A 122 -3.17 16.87 0.77
N GLN A 123 -1.86 16.53 0.85
CA GLN A 123 -1.38 15.20 0.46
C GLN A 123 -2.05 14.11 1.31
N ALA A 124 -2.28 14.39 2.59
CA ALA A 124 -2.91 13.49 3.53
C ALA A 124 -4.34 13.12 3.11
N GLU A 125 -5.15 14.12 2.75
CA GLU A 125 -6.52 13.88 2.26
C GLU A 125 -6.54 13.12 0.95
N PHE A 126 -5.64 13.46 0.01
CA PHE A 126 -5.54 12.72 -1.23
C PHE A 126 -5.25 11.24 -0.99
N ILE A 127 -4.24 10.94 -0.18
CA ILE A 127 -3.84 9.57 0.15
C ILE A 127 -4.99 8.86 0.87
N LYS A 128 -5.63 9.51 1.85
CA LYS A 128 -6.77 8.96 2.56
C LYS A 128 -7.91 8.57 1.61
N ASN A 129 -8.34 9.49 0.74
CA ASN A 129 -9.42 9.26 -0.21
C ASN A 129 -9.12 8.10 -1.17
N LEU A 130 -7.89 8.02 -1.67
CA LEU A 130 -7.44 6.92 -2.52
C LEU A 130 -7.47 5.58 -1.80
N LEU A 131 -6.92 5.53 -0.57
CA LEU A 131 -6.82 4.28 0.20
C LEU A 131 -8.19 3.79 0.67
N GLU A 132 -9.08 4.69 1.10
CA GLU A 132 -10.46 4.35 1.42
C GLU A 132 -11.21 3.80 0.21
N TRP A 133 -11.02 4.39 -0.97
CA TRP A 133 -11.62 3.86 -2.19
C TRP A 133 -11.08 2.47 -2.54
N LEU A 134 -9.76 2.25 -2.43
CA LEU A 134 -9.15 0.94 -2.67
C LEU A 134 -9.71 -0.13 -1.72
N ASP A 135 -9.77 0.17 -0.42
CA ASP A 135 -10.31 -0.73 0.58
C ASP A 135 -11.79 -1.07 0.31
N ASN A 136 -12.59 -0.10 -0.18
CA ASN A 136 -14.00 -0.29 -0.52
C ASN A 136 -14.24 -1.03 -1.84
N ASN A 137 -13.23 -1.12 -2.73
CA ASN A 137 -13.34 -1.79 -4.03
C ASN A 137 -12.56 -3.10 -4.07
N ARG A 138 -12.19 -3.61 -2.90
CA ARG A 138 -11.60 -4.93 -2.76
C ARG A 138 -12.66 -6.00 -3.05
N MET A 139 -12.45 -6.80 -4.09
CA MET A 139 -13.24 -8.01 -4.27
C MET A 139 -12.80 -9.05 -3.22
N LEU A 140 -13.76 -9.60 -2.49
CA LEU A 140 -13.57 -10.70 -1.53
C LEU A 140 -13.29 -12.02 -2.27
#